data_AF-A0A2V6KI96-F1
#
_entry.id   AF-A0A2V6KI96-F1
#
_cell.length_a   1.000
_cell.length_b   1.000
_cell.length_c   1.000
_cell.angle_alpha   90.00
_cell.angle_beta   90.00
_cell.angle_gamma   90.00
#
_symmetry.space_group_name_H-M   'P 1'
#
loop_
_entity.id
_entity.type
_entity.pdbx_description
1 polymer ?
#
loop_
_entity_poly.entity_id
_entity_poly.type
_entity_poly.pdbx_seq_one_letter_code
_entity_poly.pdbx_strand_id
1 'polypeptide(L)' 'MSGKAQQGIDYTLNGTPGQVTISSGQSSATVMLHAIADHVQERNESAIMTLTNGAGYKLPTHPKATVTIVSGP' A
#
# COMPACT_ATOMS: atom_id res chain seq x y z
N MET A 1 -6.15 3.16 1.30
CA MET A 1 -5.48 3.18 -0.02
C MET A 1 -6.30 4.05 -0.95
N SER A 2 -5.67 4.64 -1.96
CA SER A 2 -6.33 5.33 -3.08
C SER A 2 -5.61 4.99 -4.39
N GLY A 3 -6.12 5.47 -5.53
CA GLY A 3 -5.54 5.20 -6.85
C GLY A 3 -6.55 4.52 -7.77
N LYS A 4 -6.06 3.86 -8.81
CA LYS A 4 -6.89 3.08 -9.75
C LYS A 4 -7.02 1.62 -9.34
N ALA A 5 -5.94 1.05 -8.82
CA ALA A 5 -5.91 -0.32 -8.35
C ALA A 5 -6.85 -0.50 -7.16
N GLN A 6 -7.68 -1.52 -7.24
CA GLN A 6 -8.67 -1.96 -6.27
C GLN A 6 -8.15 -3.14 -5.44
N GLN A 7 -8.22 -2.98 -4.12
CA GLN A 7 -7.85 -4.05 -3.19
C GLN A 7 -8.81 -5.26 -3.33
N GLY A 8 -8.24 -6.45 -3.44
CA GLY A 8 -8.95 -7.71 -3.64
C GLY A 8 -9.18 -8.06 -5.11
N ILE A 9 -8.95 -7.14 -6.04
CA ILE A 9 -8.95 -7.39 -7.49
C ILE A 9 -7.51 -7.36 -8.00
N ASP A 10 -6.83 -6.22 -7.83
CA ASP A 10 -5.49 -6.01 -8.42
C ASP A 10 -4.36 -6.27 -7.41
N TYR A 11 -4.66 -6.18 -6.11
CA TYR A 11 -3.70 -6.50 -5.06
C TYR A 11 -4.33 -6.93 -3.73
N THR A 12 -3.52 -7.57 -2.88
CA THR A 12 -3.78 -7.71 -1.45
C THR A 12 -2.70 -7.03 -0.62
N LEU A 13 -3.01 -6.73 0.64
CA LEU A 13 -2.05 -6.21 1.63
C LEU A 13 -1.87 -7.23 2.74
N ASN A 14 -0.67 -7.35 3.28
CA ASN A 14 -0.45 -8.11 4.50
C ASN A 14 -1.01 -7.36 5.73
N GLY A 15 -1.39 -8.12 6.76
CA GLY A 15 -1.94 -7.57 8.00
C GLY A 15 -3.35 -7.00 7.84
N THR A 16 -3.74 -6.13 8.76
CA THR A 16 -5.07 -5.52 8.79
C THR A 16 -5.07 -4.25 7.93
N PRO A 17 -5.90 -4.17 6.86
CA PRO A 17 -5.97 -2.97 6.04
C PRO A 17 -6.27 -1.72 6.87
N GLY A 18 -5.48 -0.65 6.65
CA GLY A 18 -5.61 0.61 7.37
C GLY A 18 -4.93 0.65 8.75
N GLN A 19 -4.26 -0.43 9.16
CA GLN A 19 -3.47 -0.46 10.39
C GLN A 19 -2.04 -0.92 10.11
N VAL A 20 -1.09 -0.27 10.76
CA VAL A 20 0.30 -0.73 10.83
C VAL A 20 0.81 -0.51 12.26
N THR A 21 1.49 -1.50 12.82
CA THR A 21 2.08 -1.42 14.16
C THR A 21 3.59 -1.33 14.02
N ILE A 22 4.19 -0.28 14.61
CA ILE A 22 5.63 -0.19 14.81
C ILE A 22 5.92 -0.69 16.22
N SER A 23 6.63 -1.81 16.32
CA SER A 23 6.97 -2.41 17.61
C SER A 23 7.86 -1.50 18.46
N SER A 24 7.78 -1.65 19.78
CA SER A 24 8.63 -0.88 20.71
C SER A 24 10.12 -1.03 20.35
N GLY A 25 10.84 0.10 20.33
CA GLY A 25 12.25 0.15 19.95
C GLY A 25 12.52 0.12 18.44
N GLN A 26 11.49 0.01 17.58
CA GLN A 26 11.63 0.11 16.13
C GLN A 26 11.29 1.51 15.62
N SER A 27 11.89 1.88 14.49
CA SER A 27 11.61 3.14 13.78
C SER A 27 10.77 2.95 12.52
N SER A 28 10.48 1.71 12.14
CA SER A 28 9.77 1.38 10.91
C SER A 28 8.90 0.13 11.07
N ALA A 29 7.95 -0.02 10.15
CA ALA A 29 7.16 -1.23 9.93
C ALA A 29 6.98 -1.43 8.43
N THR A 30 6.81 -2.69 8.01
CA THR A 30 6.69 -3.05 6.60
C THR A 30 5.26 -3.44 6.27
N VAL A 31 4.71 -2.80 5.24
CA VAL A 31 3.48 -3.23 4.58
C VAL A 31 3.85 -3.75 3.20
N MET A 32 3.48 -5.00 2.92
CA MET A 32 3.73 -5.71 1.68
C MET A 32 2.45 -5.73 0.85
N LEU A 33 2.56 -5.20 -0.36
CA LEU A 33 1.52 -5.23 -1.38
C LEU A 33 1.82 -6.39 -2.33
N HIS A 34 0.88 -7.33 -2.44
CA HIS A 34 0.96 -8.44 -3.38
C HIS A 34 0.07 -8.15 -4.56
N ALA A 35 0.65 -7.94 -5.74
CA ALA A 35 -0.12 -7.87 -6.97
C ALA A 35 -0.84 -9.20 -7.21
N ILE A 36 -2.08 -9.14 -7.67
CA ILE A 36 -2.84 -10.29 -8.12
C ILE A 36 -2.59 -10.41 -9.62
N ALA A 37 -2.18 -11.60 -10.06
CA ALA A 37 -2.07 -11.90 -11.47
C ALA A 37 -3.39 -12.45 -11.97
N ASP A 38 -3.89 -11.90 -13.07
CA ASP A 38 -5.01 -12.45 -13.81
C ASP A 38 -4.74 -12.42 -15.33
N HIS A 39 -5.73 -12.85 -16.11
CA HIS A 39 -5.65 -12.93 -17.58
C HIS A 39 -6.47 -11.84 -18.27
N VAL A 40 -6.85 -10.79 -17.55
CA VAL A 40 -7.56 -9.65 -18.12
C VAL A 40 -6.52 -8.61 -18.52
N GLN A 41 -6.51 -8.23 -19.79
CA GLN A 41 -5.64 -7.14 -20.21
C GLN A 41 -6.19 -5.83 -19.68
N GLU A 42 -5.40 -5.18 -18.84
CA GLU A 42 -5.75 -3.91 -18.22
C GLU A 42 -4.75 -2.82 -18.60
N ARG A 43 -5.05 -1.59 -18.17
CA ARG A 43 -4.06 -0.51 -18.19
C ARG A 43 -3.28 -0.55 -16.90
N ASN A 44 -2.04 -0.08 -16.90
CA ASN A 44 -1.29 0.07 -15.65
C ASN A 44 -2.05 0.92 -14.63
N GLU A 45 -2.06 0.45 -13.40
CA GLU A 45 -2.85 1.02 -12.32
C GLU A 45 -1.98 1.48 -11.17
N SER A 46 -2.42 2.52 -10.45
CA SER A 46 -1.71 3.02 -9.28
C SER A 46 -2.37 2.57 -8.00
N ALA A 47 -1.56 2.10 -7.04
CA ALA A 47 -1.92 1.91 -5.65
C ALA A 47 -1.14 2.93 -4.80
N ILE A 48 -1.86 3.79 -4.09
CA ILE A 48 -1.29 4.89 -3.29
C ILE A 48 -1.62 4.65 -1.82
N MET A 49 -0.57 4.56 -1.01
CA MET A 49 -0.63 4.51 0.44
C MET A 49 -0.29 5.88 1.01
N THR A 50 -1.14 6.39 1.89
CA THR A 50 -0.91 7.64 2.64
C THR A 50 -0.95 7.31 4.12
N LEU A 51 0.11 7.63 4.86
CA LEU A 51 0.13 7.50 6.31
C LEU A 51 -0.57 8.70 6.95
N THR A 52 -1.38 8.42 7.94
CA THR A 52 -2.05 9.44 8.76
C THR A 52 -1.24 9.75 10.01
N ASN A 53 -1.25 11.01 10.41
CA ASN A 53 -0.54 11.44 11.61
C ASN A 53 -1.19 10.85 12.87
N GLY A 54 -0.39 10.55 13.89
CA GLY A 54 -0.85 9.98 15.15
C GLY A 54 -0.04 10.50 16.33
N ALA A 55 -0.37 10.01 17.53
CA ALA A 55 0.39 10.33 18.73
C ALA A 55 1.68 9.48 18.82
N GLY A 56 2.77 10.07 19.31
CA GLY A 56 4.01 9.34 19.59
C GLY A 56 5.00 9.20 18.43
N TYR A 57 4.70 9.73 17.24
CA TYR A 57 5.62 9.74 16.10
C TYR A 57 5.45 11.00 15.23
N LYS A 58 6.45 11.29 14.40
CA LYS A 58 6.39 12.34 13.38
C LYS A 58 6.52 11.71 12.00
N LEU A 59 5.68 12.12 11.08
CA LEU A 59 5.75 11.74 9.67
C LEU A 59 6.52 12.79 8.85
N PRO A 60 7.13 12.40 7.71
CA PRO A 60 7.69 13.35 6.76
C PRO A 60 6.60 14.21 6.12
N THR A 61 7.01 15.30 5.44
CA THR A 61 6.09 16.25 4.78
C THR A 61 5.19 15.60 3.73
N HIS A 62 5.66 14.52 3.10
CA HIS A 62 4.92 13.76 2.10
C HIS A 62 4.87 12.29 2.51
N PRO A 63 3.96 11.91 3.43
CA PRO A 63 3.90 10.56 3.97
C PRO A 63 3.14 9.62 3.03
N LYS A 64 3.54 9.59 1.75
CA LYS A 64 2.88 8.83 0.69
C LYS A 64 3.86 7.93 -0.04
N ALA A 65 3.40 6.73 -0.38
CA ALA A 65 4.08 5.80 -1.25
C ALA A 65 3.15 5.43 -2.41
N THR A 66 3.70 5.36 -3.62
CA THR A 66 2.97 4.98 -4.83
C THR A 66 3.61 3.75 -5.43
N VAL A 67 2.80 2.73 -5.73
CA VAL A 67 3.16 1.55 -6.50
C VAL A 67 2.36 1.55 -7.79
N THR A 68 3.00 1.21 -8.90
CA THR A 68 2.32 0.95 -10.17
C THR A 68 2.23 -0.55 -10.37
N ILE A 69 1.01 -1.06 -10.54
CA ILE A 69 0.75 -2.44 -10.94
C ILE A 69 0.69 -2.45 -12.47
N VAL A 70 1.55 -3.26 -13.07
CA VAL A 70 1.62 -3.42 -14.53
C VAL A 70 0.74 -4.59 -14.91
N SER A 71 -0.04 -4.42 -15.98
CA SER A 71 -0.87 -5.51 -16.50
C SER A 71 0.00 -6.71 -16.86
N GLY A 72 -0.46 -7.89 -16.46
CA GLY A 72 0.13 -9.16 -16.85
C GLY A 72 -0.07 -9.44 -18.36
N PRO A 73 0.70 -10.41 -18.90
CA PRO A 73 0.51 -10.92 -20.25
C PRO A 73 -0.77 -11.76 -20.41
#